data_AF-R7U3J2-F1
#
_entry.id   AF-R7U3J2-F1
#
_cell.length_a   1.000
_cell.length_b   1.000
_cell.length_c   1.000
_cell.angle_alpha   90.00
_cell.angle_beta   90.00
_cell.angle_gamma   90.00
#
_symmetry.space_group_name_H-M   'P 1'
#
loop_
_entity.id
_entity.type
_entity.pdbx_description
1 polymer ?
#
loop_
_entity_poly.entity_id
_entity_poly.type
_entity_poly.pdbx_seq_one_letter_code
_entity_poly.pdbx_strand_id
1 'polypeptide(L)'
;MAKATIATVQELIKKLTDTFVTEIQNLRGEVATLRTELAAAQQRSTTLQPQHLPSSDEGKRSVAEVVKAPVCCALDEEKATKEVVILKLPENDRDVQDVQEVCEKATVSVKPETLIRLGKINPDRPRTLKASFPTAFDARTFMAKIEQCKEAEPDSLGIRCRPGRALEQQALSTTVYKLNQKTRCGESYSLRSNGEVWKFGKGETWLKGGNADDAVLAELLPTGFGIHHRARTNRGGGVALVFK
;
A
#
# COMPACT_ATOMS: atom_id res chain seq x y z
N MET A 1 41.18 22.86 48.69
CA MET A 1 40.25 23.06 47.57
C MET A 1 39.86 21.75 46.86
N ALA A 2 40.80 20.86 46.50
CA ALA A 2 40.48 19.62 45.76
C ALA A 2 39.44 18.66 46.39
N LYS A 3 39.41 18.52 47.73
CA LYS A 3 38.42 17.65 48.41
C LYS A 3 36.97 18.12 48.28
N ALA A 4 36.75 19.44 48.24
CA ALA A 4 35.41 20.01 48.08
C ALA A 4 34.87 19.76 46.66
N THR A 5 35.74 19.85 45.66
CA THR A 5 35.41 19.61 44.24
C THR A 5 35.05 18.14 43.97
N ILE A 6 35.76 17.20 44.59
CA ILE A 6 35.48 15.76 44.46
C ILE A 6 34.11 15.41 45.05
N ALA A 7 33.78 15.95 46.22
CA ALA A 7 32.49 15.71 46.86
C ALA A 7 31.32 16.23 46.01
N THR A 8 31.45 17.40 45.39
CA THR A 8 30.43 17.94 44.47
C THR A 8 30.25 17.09 43.21
N VAL A 9 31.33 16.55 42.65
CA VAL A 9 31.26 15.67 41.46
C VAL A 9 30.58 14.34 41.82
N GLN A 10 30.89 13.77 42.98
CA GLN A 10 30.26 12.53 43.46
C GLN A 10 28.76 12.71 43.68
N GLU A 11 28.34 13.84 44.25
CA GLU A 11 26.91 14.15 44.45
C GLU A 11 26.19 14.33 43.11
N LEU A 12 26.83 14.96 42.12
CA LEU A 12 26.26 15.13 40.79
C LEU A 12 26.07 13.79 40.07
N ILE A 13 27.08 12.91 40.14
CA ILE A 13 27.04 11.56 39.56
C ILE A 13 25.91 10.75 40.21
N LYS A 14 25.78 10.80 41.53
CA LYS A 14 24.73 10.10 42.26
C LYS A 14 23.34 10.58 41.82
N LYS A 15 23.13 11.89 41.76
CA LYS A 15 21.85 12.48 41.33
C LYS A 15 21.48 12.09 39.88
N LEU A 16 22.45 12.10 38.98
CA LEU A 16 22.28 11.63 37.60
C LEU A 16 21.93 10.14 37.55
N THR A 17 22.63 9.32 38.33
CA THR A 17 22.41 7.87 38.38
C THR A 17 21.00 7.56 38.89
N ASP A 18 20.56 8.22 39.96
CA ASP A 18 19.22 8.04 40.53
C ASP A 18 18.14 8.43 39.50
N THR A 19 18.34 9.54 38.78
CA THR A 19 17.42 10.00 37.72
C THR A 19 17.29 8.96 36.61
N PHE A 20 18.42 8.44 36.10
CA PHE A 20 18.39 7.41 35.06
C PHE A 20 17.76 6.11 35.53
N VAL A 21 17.98 5.70 36.78
CA VAL A 21 17.37 4.50 37.35
C VAL A 21 15.85 4.64 37.39
N THR A 22 15.33 5.79 37.82
CA THR A 22 13.88 6.05 37.83
C THR A 22 13.31 6.04 36.42
N GLU A 23 13.97 6.66 35.45
CA GLU A 23 13.50 6.70 34.07
C GLU A 23 13.48 5.31 33.42
N ILE A 24 14.51 4.49 33.66
CA ILE A 24 14.54 3.09 33.22
C ILE A 24 13.40 2.28 33.84
N GLN A 25 13.08 2.50 35.12
CA GLN A 25 11.96 1.81 35.78
C GLN A 25 10.62 2.21 35.19
N ASN A 26 10.40 3.51 34.93
CA ASN A 26 9.18 4.00 34.28
C ASN A 26 9.03 3.44 32.87
N LEU A 27 10.08 3.49 32.05
CA LEU A 27 10.06 2.93 30.69
C LEU A 27 9.78 1.43 30.69
N ARG A 28 10.34 0.68 31.65
CA ARG A 28 10.03 -0.75 31.81
C ARG A 28 8.55 -0.97 32.16
N GLY A 29 7.97 -0.11 32.99
CA GLY A 29 6.55 -0.10 33.31
C GLY A 29 5.68 0.16 32.07
N GLU A 30 5.98 1.20 31.30
CA GLU A 30 5.27 1.53 30.06
C GLU A 30 5.34 0.40 29.03
N VAL A 31 6.52 -0.21 28.84
CA VAL A 31 6.68 -1.37 27.95
C VAL A 31 5.84 -2.56 28.41
N ALA A 32 5.72 -2.81 29.71
CA ALA A 32 4.87 -3.87 30.24
C ALA A 32 3.39 -3.61 29.98
N THR A 33 2.93 -2.36 30.16
CA THR A 33 1.57 -1.94 29.85
C THR A 33 1.26 -2.08 28.36
N LEU A 34 2.13 -1.56 27.48
CA LEU A 34 1.97 -1.66 26.03
C LEU A 34 1.94 -3.12 25.55
N ARG A 35 2.76 -4.00 26.13
CA ARG A 35 2.70 -5.44 25.83
C ARG A 35 1.36 -6.06 26.21
N THR A 36 0.78 -5.64 27.34
CA THR A 36 -0.51 -6.13 27.82
C THR A 36 -1.65 -5.63 26.94
N GLU A 37 -1.62 -4.35 26.56
CA GLU A 37 -2.59 -3.75 25.64
C GLU A 37 -2.52 -4.36 24.25
N LEU A 38 -1.32 -4.63 23.73
CA LEU A 38 -1.11 -5.31 22.46
C LEU A 38 -1.69 -6.73 22.47
N ALA A 39 -1.45 -7.49 23.55
CA ALA A 39 -2.03 -8.82 23.71
C ALA A 39 -3.57 -8.76 23.74
N ALA A 40 -4.15 -7.79 24.45
CA ALA A 40 -5.59 -7.57 24.50
C ALA A 40 -6.17 -7.11 23.15
N ALA A 41 -5.43 -6.33 22.36
CA ALA A 41 -5.82 -5.91 21.02
C ALA A 41 -5.78 -7.09 20.03
N GLN A 42 -4.75 -7.93 20.12
CA GLN A 42 -4.62 -9.15 19.31
C GLN A 42 -5.76 -10.14 19.61
N GLN A 43 -6.14 -10.32 20.87
CA GLN A 43 -7.29 -11.16 21.25
C GLN A 43 -8.63 -10.61 20.74
N ARG A 44 -8.82 -9.29 20.76
CA ARG A 44 -10.01 -8.64 20.19
C ARG A 44 -10.09 -8.82 18.67
N SER A 45 -8.95 -8.88 17.98
CA SER A 45 -8.90 -9.12 16.54
C SER A 45 -9.26 -10.56 16.16
N THR A 46 -8.96 -11.56 17.01
CA THR A 46 -9.38 -12.96 16.80
C THR A 46 -10.87 -13.18 17.07
N THR A 47 -11.54 -12.35 17.87
CA THR A 47 -12.98 -12.51 18.17
C THR A 47 -13.90 -12.04 17.04
N LEU A 48 -13.38 -11.33 16.02
CA LEU A 48 -14.15 -10.84 14.87
C LEU A 48 -14.04 -11.73 13.61
N GLN A 49 -13.33 -12.86 13.67
CA GLN A 49 -13.39 -13.89 12.63
C GLN A 49 -14.55 -14.87 12.89
N PRO A 50 -15.19 -15.44 11.86
CA PRO A 50 -16.27 -16.40 12.03
C PRO A 50 -15.78 -17.60 12.84
N GLN A 51 -16.54 -17.98 13.85
CA GLN A 51 -16.28 -19.10 14.74
C GLN A 51 -16.00 -20.39 13.95
N HIS A 52 -14.78 -20.90 14.07
CA HIS A 52 -14.52 -22.34 13.96
C HIS A 52 -14.15 -22.85 15.35
N LEU A 53 -14.87 -23.88 15.79
CA LEU A 53 -14.78 -24.50 17.11
C LEU A 53 -13.38 -25.06 17.44
N PRO A 54 -13.07 -25.26 18.74
CA PRO A 54 -11.71 -25.43 19.22
C PRO A 54 -11.26 -26.90 19.16
N SER A 55 -10.02 -27.12 18.74
CA SER A 55 -9.26 -28.27 19.19
C SER A 55 -8.17 -27.78 20.13
N SER A 56 -8.29 -28.23 21.38
CA SER A 56 -7.36 -28.06 22.48
C SER A 56 -5.94 -28.46 22.09
N ASP A 57 -5.03 -27.49 22.03
CA ASP A 57 -3.63 -27.72 22.40
C ASP A 57 -3.01 -26.36 22.80
N GLU A 58 -3.15 -25.99 24.08
CA GLU A 58 -2.31 -24.95 24.69
C GLU A 58 -0.90 -25.52 24.98
N GLY A 59 -0.29 -26.09 23.94
CA GLY A 59 1.12 -26.44 23.91
C GLY A 59 1.89 -25.23 23.37
N LYS A 60 2.78 -24.67 24.21
CA LYS A 60 3.76 -23.61 23.90
C LYS A 60 4.03 -23.43 22.40
N ARG A 61 3.33 -22.51 21.74
CA ARG A 61 3.65 -22.14 20.35
C ARG A 61 5.11 -21.70 20.32
N SER A 62 5.91 -22.39 19.51
CA SER A 62 7.31 -22.06 19.37
C SER A 62 7.43 -20.63 18.83
N VAL A 63 8.45 -19.88 19.27
CA VAL A 63 8.74 -18.55 18.69
C VAL A 63 8.82 -18.65 17.15
N ALA A 64 9.34 -19.77 16.63
CA ALA A 64 9.38 -20.07 15.21
C ALA A 64 7.99 -20.10 14.56
N GLU A 65 6.98 -20.69 15.21
CA GLU A 65 5.62 -20.73 14.70
C GLU A 65 4.93 -19.37 14.76
N VAL A 66 5.22 -18.58 15.80
CA VAL A 66 4.69 -17.22 15.95
C VAL A 66 5.24 -16.28 14.88
N VAL A 67 6.53 -16.40 14.52
CA VAL A 67 7.15 -15.53 13.51
C VAL A 67 6.97 -16.03 12.07
N LYS A 68 6.67 -17.31 11.85
CA LYS A 68 6.60 -17.90 10.51
C LYS A 68 5.53 -17.22 9.65
N ALA A 69 4.31 -17.07 10.15
CA ALA A 69 3.23 -16.46 9.38
C ALA A 69 3.53 -14.98 9.03
N PRO A 70 3.92 -14.09 9.98
CA PRO A 70 4.30 -12.72 9.66
C PRO A 70 5.45 -12.61 8.65
N VAL A 71 6.49 -13.44 8.78
CA VAL A 71 7.63 -13.42 7.85
C VAL A 71 7.22 -13.87 6.47
N CYS A 72 6.43 -14.94 6.35
CA CYS A 72 5.89 -15.37 5.06
C CYS A 72 5.03 -14.27 4.42
N CYS A 73 4.14 -13.63 5.19
CA CYS A 73 3.33 -12.51 4.69
C CYS A 73 4.22 -11.35 4.19
N ALA A 74 5.24 -10.95 4.95
CA ALA A 74 6.14 -9.87 4.55
C ALA A 74 6.92 -10.20 3.26
N LEU A 75 7.36 -11.46 3.11
CA LEU A 75 8.05 -11.91 1.89
C LEU A 75 7.10 -11.95 0.68
N ASP A 76 5.84 -12.37 0.88
CA ASP A 76 4.83 -12.37 -0.17
C ASP A 76 4.44 -10.95 -0.59
N GLU A 77 4.37 -10.01 0.35
CA GLU A 77 4.18 -8.58 0.07
C GLU A 77 5.35 -8.00 -0.73
N GLU A 78 6.59 -8.25 -0.30
CA GLU A 78 7.78 -7.78 -1.02
C GLU A 78 7.80 -8.34 -2.45
N LYS A 79 7.50 -9.62 -2.62
CA LYS A 79 7.37 -10.25 -3.94
C LYS A 79 6.29 -9.59 -4.78
N ALA A 80 5.10 -9.36 -4.21
CA ALA A 80 3.98 -8.73 -4.92
C ALA A 80 4.31 -7.32 -5.43
N THR A 81 5.18 -6.56 -4.74
CA THR A 81 5.60 -5.23 -5.21
C THR A 81 6.41 -5.25 -6.50
N LYS A 82 7.03 -6.39 -6.84
CA LYS A 82 7.79 -6.62 -8.07
C LYS A 82 6.91 -7.15 -9.20
N GLU A 83 5.63 -7.42 -8.93
CA GLU A 83 4.70 -8.01 -9.89
C GLU A 83 3.75 -6.95 -10.49
N VAL A 84 3.42 -7.12 -11.77
CA VAL A 84 2.42 -6.33 -12.48
C VAL A 84 1.40 -7.28 -13.11
N VAL A 85 0.14 -6.95 -12.95
CA VAL A 85 -0.99 -7.66 -13.50
C VAL A 85 -1.44 -6.95 -14.78
N ILE A 86 -1.26 -7.61 -15.92
CA ILE A 86 -1.62 -7.13 -17.26
C ILE A 86 -2.94 -7.77 -17.67
N LEU A 87 -3.96 -6.94 -17.85
CA LEU A 87 -5.29 -7.33 -18.28
C LEU A 87 -5.50 -6.98 -19.75
N LYS A 88 -6.37 -7.74 -20.42
CA LYS A 88 -6.77 -7.56 -21.82
C LYS A 88 -5.66 -7.80 -22.86
N LEU A 89 -4.53 -8.37 -22.46
CA LEU A 89 -3.57 -8.89 -23.44
C LEU A 89 -4.22 -10.07 -24.18
N PRO A 90 -4.27 -10.07 -25.53
CA PRO A 90 -4.87 -11.16 -26.32
C PRO A 90 -4.33 -12.52 -25.92
N GLU A 91 -5.16 -13.57 -25.94
CA GLU A 91 -4.74 -14.92 -25.55
C GLU A 91 -4.10 -15.63 -26.75
N ASN A 92 -2.79 -15.88 -26.67
CA ASN A 92 -2.00 -16.56 -27.69
C ASN A 92 -0.71 -17.13 -27.05
N ASP A 93 0.08 -17.88 -27.82
CA ASP A 93 1.35 -18.46 -27.36
C ASP A 93 2.54 -17.48 -27.49
N ARG A 94 2.28 -16.20 -27.76
CA ARG A 94 3.26 -15.14 -28.03
C ARG A 94 3.35 -14.11 -26.92
N ASP A 95 2.99 -14.49 -25.69
CA ASP A 95 3.00 -13.60 -24.51
C ASP A 95 4.30 -12.81 -24.35
N VAL A 96 5.46 -13.46 -24.59
CA VAL A 96 6.77 -12.83 -24.50
C VAL A 96 6.95 -11.75 -25.56
N GLN A 97 6.60 -12.05 -26.82
CA GLN A 97 6.70 -11.09 -27.92
C GLN A 97 5.71 -9.94 -27.73
N ASP A 98 4.47 -10.24 -27.38
CA ASP A 98 3.43 -9.22 -27.19
C ASP A 98 3.79 -8.24 -26.06
N VAL A 99 4.35 -8.75 -24.94
CA VAL A 99 4.83 -7.89 -23.86
C VAL A 99 6.07 -7.11 -24.27
N GLN A 100 6.95 -7.69 -25.10
CA GLN A 100 8.10 -6.97 -25.63
C GLN A 100 7.67 -5.83 -26.56
N GLU A 101 6.73 -6.05 -27.47
CA GLU A 101 6.15 -5.02 -28.34
C GLU A 101 5.51 -3.88 -27.52
N VAL A 102 4.82 -4.23 -26.42
CA VAL A 102 4.29 -3.26 -25.46
C VAL A 102 5.42 -2.45 -24.80
N CYS A 103 6.51 -3.09 -24.38
CA CYS A 103 7.67 -2.39 -23.80
C CYS A 103 8.33 -1.46 -24.82
N GLU A 104 8.52 -1.90 -26.06
CA GLU A 104 9.11 -1.10 -27.13
C GLU A 104 8.25 0.12 -27.45
N LYS A 105 6.93 -0.09 -27.61
CA LYS A 105 5.97 0.99 -27.87
C LYS A 105 5.90 2.01 -26.73
N ALA A 106 5.99 1.56 -25.49
CA ALA A 106 5.99 2.43 -24.31
C ALA A 106 7.40 2.95 -23.95
N THR A 107 8.43 2.65 -24.74
CA THR A 107 9.84 3.01 -24.47
C THR A 107 10.31 2.58 -23.08
N VAL A 108 9.94 1.37 -22.66
CA VAL A 108 10.37 0.75 -21.41
C VAL A 108 11.64 -0.06 -21.67
N SER A 109 12.73 0.29 -21.00
CA SER A 109 14.01 -0.42 -21.11
C SER A 109 14.05 -1.73 -20.32
N VAL A 110 13.28 -1.82 -19.25
CA VAL A 110 13.27 -2.96 -18.32
C VAL A 110 12.30 -4.05 -18.80
N LYS A 111 12.77 -5.29 -18.82
CA LYS A 111 11.98 -6.46 -19.23
C LYS A 111 11.56 -7.27 -18.00
N PRO A 112 10.33 -7.84 -17.99
CA PRO A 112 9.94 -8.77 -16.95
C PRO A 112 10.77 -10.06 -17.03
N GLU A 113 11.08 -10.64 -15.88
CA GLU A 113 11.80 -11.91 -15.73
C GLU A 113 10.89 -13.11 -16.02
N THR A 114 9.62 -13.02 -15.62
CA THR A 114 8.65 -14.11 -15.83
C THR A 114 7.30 -13.56 -16.25
N LEU A 115 6.59 -14.34 -17.08
CA LEU A 115 5.25 -14.07 -17.56
C LEU A 115 4.40 -15.32 -17.33
N ILE A 116 3.30 -15.19 -16.58
CA ILE A 116 2.44 -16.32 -16.21
C ILE A 116 0.97 -15.94 -16.39
N ARG A 117 0.23 -16.69 -17.21
CA ARG A 117 -1.23 -16.54 -17.34
C ARG A 117 -1.92 -17.08 -16.09
N LEU A 118 -2.76 -16.24 -15.48
CA LEU A 118 -3.52 -16.57 -14.27
C LEU A 118 -4.94 -17.04 -14.60
N GLY A 119 -5.37 -18.09 -13.90
CA GLY A 119 -6.73 -18.62 -13.97
C GLY A 119 -6.93 -19.65 -15.09
N LYS A 120 -8.20 -20.06 -15.25
CA LYS A 120 -8.62 -21.01 -16.27
C LYS A 120 -8.92 -20.29 -17.58
N ILE A 121 -8.67 -20.96 -18.71
CA ILE A 121 -8.98 -20.44 -20.05
C ILE A 121 -10.48 -20.14 -20.12
N ASN A 122 -10.82 -19.00 -20.73
CA ASN A 122 -12.20 -18.55 -20.92
C ASN A 122 -12.37 -18.01 -22.35
N PRO A 123 -13.42 -18.42 -23.09
CA PRO A 123 -13.61 -18.01 -24.48
C PRO A 123 -14.01 -16.54 -24.64
N ASP A 124 -14.70 -15.95 -23.65
CA ASP A 124 -15.22 -14.58 -23.72
C ASP A 124 -14.19 -13.53 -23.29
N ARG A 125 -13.15 -13.95 -22.56
CA ARG A 125 -12.19 -13.03 -21.97
C ARG A 125 -10.80 -13.63 -21.85
N PRO A 126 -9.76 -12.94 -22.37
CA PRO A 126 -8.37 -13.35 -22.17
C PRO A 126 -8.02 -13.45 -20.68
N ARG A 127 -7.28 -14.50 -20.34
CA ARG A 127 -6.68 -14.65 -19.02
C ARG A 127 -5.77 -13.47 -18.70
N THR A 128 -5.73 -13.13 -17.43
CA THR A 128 -4.85 -12.06 -16.95
C THR A 128 -3.42 -12.57 -16.94
N LEU A 129 -2.47 -11.76 -17.43
CA LEU A 129 -1.06 -12.10 -17.41
C LEU A 129 -0.39 -11.46 -16.19
N LYS A 130 0.39 -12.24 -15.44
CA LYS A 130 1.22 -11.76 -14.35
C LYS A 130 2.66 -11.66 -14.83
N ALA A 131 3.23 -10.47 -14.73
CA ALA A 131 4.61 -10.18 -15.07
C ALA A 131 5.40 -9.91 -13.79
N SER A 132 6.52 -10.60 -13.57
CA SER A 132 7.44 -10.31 -12.47
C SER A 132 8.65 -9.55 -12.99
N PHE A 133 9.07 -8.51 -12.27
CA PHE A 133 10.22 -7.68 -12.62
C PHE A 133 11.36 -7.89 -11.62
N PRO A 134 12.62 -7.58 -12.00
CA PRO A 134 13.77 -7.72 -11.11
C PRO A 134 13.61 -6.92 -9.81
N THR A 135 13.07 -5.70 -9.93
CA THR A 135 12.83 -4.81 -8.79
C THR A 135 11.44 -4.19 -8.81
N ALA A 136 10.98 -3.74 -7.63
CA ALA A 136 9.74 -2.99 -7.50
C ALA A 136 9.81 -1.64 -8.22
N PHE A 137 11.02 -1.08 -8.38
CA PHE A 137 11.23 0.15 -9.15
C PHE A 137 10.97 -0.09 -10.65
N ASP A 138 11.42 -1.22 -11.18
CA ASP A 138 11.20 -1.59 -12.59
C ASP A 138 9.71 -1.81 -12.88
N ALA A 139 9.01 -2.53 -11.99
CA ALA A 139 7.57 -2.73 -12.08
C ALA A 139 6.80 -1.38 -12.09
N ARG A 140 7.19 -0.43 -11.22
CA ARG A 140 6.60 0.91 -11.19
C ARG A 140 6.93 1.71 -12.46
N THR A 141 8.18 1.64 -12.93
CA THR A 141 8.63 2.34 -14.13
C THR A 141 7.85 1.86 -15.36
N PHE A 142 7.70 0.55 -15.51
CA PHE A 142 6.86 -0.05 -16.54
C PHE A 142 5.43 0.50 -16.47
N MET A 143 4.75 0.42 -15.31
CA MET A 143 3.38 0.93 -15.18
C MET A 143 3.26 2.43 -15.49
N ALA A 144 4.20 3.25 -15.03
CA ALA A 144 4.21 4.68 -15.29
C ALA A 144 4.36 5.01 -16.77
N LYS A 145 5.25 4.30 -17.48
CA LYS A 145 5.46 4.45 -18.93
C LYS A 145 4.26 4.00 -19.74
N ILE A 146 3.58 2.92 -19.34
CA ILE A 146 2.34 2.48 -19.99
C ILE A 146 1.23 3.54 -19.83
N GLU A 147 1.10 4.12 -18.63
CA GLU A 147 0.12 5.18 -18.41
C GLU A 147 0.46 6.44 -19.21
N GLN A 148 1.74 6.84 -19.24
CA GLN A 148 2.22 7.96 -20.06
C GLN A 148 1.92 7.74 -21.56
N CYS A 149 2.15 6.52 -22.06
CA CYS A 149 1.88 6.16 -23.44
C CYS A 149 0.38 6.25 -23.77
N LYS A 150 -0.50 5.87 -22.84
CA LYS A 150 -1.96 6.04 -22.98
C LYS A 150 -2.42 7.48 -22.90
N GLU A 151 -1.75 8.31 -22.12
CA GLU A 151 -2.07 9.74 -22.06
C GLU A 151 -1.67 10.46 -23.36
N ALA A 152 -0.59 10.02 -24.00
CA ALA A 152 -0.18 10.52 -25.32
C ALA A 152 -1.10 9.98 -26.44
N GLU A 153 -1.41 8.68 -26.41
CA GLU A 153 -2.26 8.00 -27.40
C GLU A 153 -3.21 7.01 -26.70
N PRO A 154 -4.48 7.38 -26.44
CA PRO A 154 -5.41 6.59 -25.62
C PRO A 154 -5.66 5.16 -26.08
N ASP A 155 -5.62 4.92 -27.39
CA ASP A 155 -5.89 3.61 -28.00
C ASP A 155 -4.62 2.84 -28.38
N SER A 156 -3.45 3.39 -28.03
CA SER A 156 -2.15 2.81 -28.42
C SER A 156 -1.89 1.45 -27.77
N LEU A 157 -2.33 1.25 -26.54
CA LEU A 157 -2.09 0.06 -25.74
C LEU A 157 -3.42 -0.44 -25.19
N GLY A 158 -4.08 -1.33 -25.94
CA GLY A 158 -5.38 -1.94 -25.58
C GLY A 158 -5.39 -2.79 -24.29
N ILE A 159 -4.32 -2.71 -23.50
CA ILE A 159 -4.10 -3.43 -22.24
C ILE A 159 -4.39 -2.54 -21.03
N ARG A 160 -4.55 -3.16 -19.85
CA ARG A 160 -4.61 -2.44 -18.57
C ARG A 160 -3.63 -3.05 -17.59
N CYS A 161 -2.80 -2.23 -16.95
CA CYS A 161 -1.85 -2.69 -15.95
C CYS A 161 -2.33 -2.33 -14.55
N ARG A 162 -2.03 -3.20 -13.59
CA ARG A 162 -2.28 -2.98 -12.16
C ARG A 162 -1.09 -3.52 -11.35
N PRO A 163 -0.80 -2.97 -10.17
CA PRO A 163 0.16 -3.57 -9.26
C PRO A 163 -0.27 -5.00 -8.88
N GLY A 164 0.70 -5.88 -8.69
CA GLY A 164 0.53 -7.14 -7.97
C GLY A 164 0.03 -6.88 -6.54
N ARG A 165 -0.65 -7.88 -5.97
CA ARG A 165 -1.16 -7.82 -4.60
C ARG A 165 -0.92 -9.17 -3.93
N ALA A 166 -0.50 -9.14 -2.67
CA ALA A 166 -0.52 -10.32 -1.82
C ALA A 166 -1.95 -10.80 -1.59
N LEU A 167 -2.11 -12.06 -1.18
CA LEU A 167 -3.42 -12.71 -1.02
C LEU A 167 -4.38 -11.90 -0.14
N GLU A 168 -3.90 -11.38 0.99
CA GLU A 168 -4.67 -10.55 1.92
C GLU A 168 -5.16 -9.26 1.26
N GLN A 169 -4.27 -8.55 0.56
CA GLN A 169 -4.60 -7.33 -0.18
C GLN A 169 -5.52 -7.60 -1.37
N GLN A 170 -5.49 -8.79 -1.94
CA GLN A 170 -6.39 -9.20 -3.03
C GLN A 170 -7.81 -9.39 -2.51
N ALA A 171 -7.98 -9.92 -1.30
CA ALA A 171 -9.29 -10.05 -0.65
C ALA A 171 -9.96 -8.69 -0.42
N LEU A 172 -9.18 -7.63 -0.16
CA LEU A 172 -9.70 -6.26 -0.01
C LEU A 172 -10.46 -5.77 -1.25
N SER A 173 -10.08 -6.18 -2.46
CA SER A 173 -10.80 -5.79 -3.68
C SER A 173 -12.24 -6.27 -3.67
N THR A 174 -12.47 -7.50 -3.21
CA THR A 174 -13.81 -8.08 -3.08
C THR A 174 -14.59 -7.39 -1.97
N THR A 175 -13.92 -7.08 -0.86
CA THR A 175 -14.52 -6.34 0.26
C THR A 175 -14.97 -4.95 -0.15
N VAL A 176 -14.12 -4.16 -0.81
CA VAL A 176 -14.46 -2.81 -1.31
C VAL A 176 -15.58 -2.86 -2.34
N TYR A 177 -15.59 -3.85 -3.22
CA TYR A 177 -16.70 -4.04 -4.17
C TYR A 177 -18.03 -4.29 -3.44
N LYS A 178 -18.06 -5.23 -2.48
CA LYS A 178 -19.26 -5.51 -1.68
C LYS A 178 -19.69 -4.30 -0.85
N LEU A 179 -18.73 -3.53 -0.35
CA LEU A 179 -18.98 -2.33 0.43
C LEU A 179 -19.65 -1.24 -0.42
N ASN A 180 -19.17 -1.05 -1.65
CA ASN A 180 -19.79 -0.17 -2.64
C ASN A 180 -21.19 -0.63 -3.09
N GLN A 181 -21.44 -1.94 -3.17
CA GLN A 181 -22.78 -2.45 -3.47
C GLN A 181 -23.78 -2.20 -2.33
N LYS A 182 -23.30 -2.17 -1.08
CA LYS A 182 -24.14 -1.96 0.11
C LYS A 182 -24.37 -0.48 0.43
N THR A 183 -23.62 0.42 -0.18
CA THR A 183 -23.69 1.84 0.17
C THR A 183 -24.90 2.50 -0.46
N ARG A 184 -25.57 3.36 0.32
CA ARG A 184 -26.68 4.19 -0.16
C ARG A 184 -26.12 5.40 -0.92
N CYS A 185 -26.98 6.05 -1.70
CA CYS A 185 -26.61 7.22 -2.51
C CYS A 185 -25.83 8.26 -1.69
N GLY A 186 -24.58 8.51 -2.07
CA GLY A 186 -23.73 9.54 -1.47
C GLY A 186 -22.48 9.02 -0.74
N GLU A 187 -22.28 7.72 -0.61
CA GLU A 187 -21.03 7.18 -0.06
C GLU A 187 -20.33 6.26 -1.06
N SER A 188 -18.99 6.27 -1.07
CA SER A 188 -18.21 5.36 -1.92
C SER A 188 -16.88 5.00 -1.27
N TYR A 189 -16.32 3.87 -1.70
CA TYR A 189 -15.07 3.33 -1.19
C TYR A 189 -14.09 3.05 -2.34
N SER A 190 -12.82 3.36 -2.12
CA SER A 190 -11.77 3.17 -3.12
C SER A 190 -10.57 2.46 -2.52
N LEU A 191 -10.11 1.41 -3.21
CA LEU A 191 -8.91 0.66 -2.84
C LEU A 191 -7.69 1.27 -3.53
N ARG A 192 -6.72 1.71 -2.74
CA ARG A 192 -5.47 2.31 -3.20
C ARG A 192 -4.43 1.25 -3.57
N SER A 193 -3.36 1.68 -4.24
CA SER A 193 -2.24 0.82 -4.62
C SER A 193 -1.40 0.37 -3.43
N ASN A 194 -1.35 1.16 -2.35
CA ASN A 194 -0.72 0.84 -1.07
C ASN A 194 -1.60 -0.05 -0.16
N GLY A 195 -2.75 -0.53 -0.64
CA GLY A 195 -3.64 -1.40 0.13
C GLY A 195 -4.67 -0.66 1.00
N GLU A 196 -4.59 0.67 1.12
CA GLU A 196 -5.56 1.44 1.91
C GLU A 196 -6.95 1.46 1.25
N VAL A 197 -7.98 1.47 2.09
CA VAL A 197 -9.36 1.67 1.67
C VAL A 197 -9.83 3.02 2.15
N TRP A 198 -10.11 3.93 1.22
CA TRP A 198 -10.62 5.25 1.54
C TRP A 198 -12.14 5.25 1.43
N LYS A 199 -12.81 5.93 2.36
CA LYS A 199 -14.27 6.20 2.35
C LYS A 199 -14.48 7.66 1.94
N PHE A 200 -15.53 7.90 1.17
CA PHE A 200 -15.95 9.25 0.75
C PHE A 200 -17.44 9.44 1.05
N GLY A 201 -17.78 10.60 1.60
CA GLY A 201 -19.15 11.03 1.90
C GLY A 201 -19.80 11.85 0.78
N LYS A 202 -21.04 12.28 1.02
CA LYS A 202 -21.86 12.99 0.03
C LYS A 202 -21.34 14.41 -0.14
N GLY A 203 -20.86 14.74 -1.33
CA GLY A 203 -20.25 16.04 -1.63
C GLY A 203 -18.72 16.04 -1.53
N GLU A 204 -18.13 15.00 -0.95
CA GLU A 204 -16.70 14.74 -1.02
C GLU A 204 -16.40 14.09 -2.38
N THR A 205 -16.22 14.92 -3.40
CA THR A 205 -15.71 14.47 -4.69
C THR A 205 -14.22 14.72 -4.79
N TRP A 206 -13.56 13.97 -5.65
CA TRP A 206 -12.27 14.34 -6.21
C TRP A 206 -12.28 15.82 -6.60
N LEU A 207 -11.15 16.53 -6.43
CA LEU A 207 -10.90 17.73 -7.23
C LEU A 207 -11.13 17.31 -8.68
N LYS A 208 -12.14 17.90 -9.31
CA LYS A 208 -12.54 17.61 -10.68
C LYS A 208 -11.70 18.38 -11.68
N GLY A 209 -10.88 19.34 -11.22
CA GLY A 209 -10.11 20.25 -12.06
C GLY A 209 -10.97 21.19 -12.84
N GLY A 210 -12.12 21.56 -12.28
CA GLY A 210 -12.92 22.67 -12.76
C GLY A 210 -12.78 23.87 -11.84
N ASN A 211 -13.24 25.03 -12.30
CA ASN A 211 -13.12 26.32 -11.60
C ASN A 211 -13.71 26.33 -10.17
N ALA A 212 -14.60 25.39 -9.86
CA ALA A 212 -15.16 25.23 -8.51
C ALA A 212 -14.14 24.71 -7.47
N ASP A 213 -13.07 24.05 -7.93
CA ASP A 213 -12.01 23.51 -7.08
C ASP A 213 -10.94 24.56 -6.76
N ASP A 214 -10.84 25.63 -7.55
CA ASP A 214 -9.77 26.65 -7.44
C ASP A 214 -9.81 27.39 -6.11
N ALA A 215 -11.02 27.65 -5.57
CA ALA A 215 -11.19 28.31 -4.29
C ALA A 215 -10.70 27.44 -3.11
N VAL A 216 -11.03 26.14 -3.14
CA VAL A 216 -10.57 25.18 -2.13
C VAL A 216 -9.06 24.96 -2.24
N LEU A 217 -8.54 24.90 -3.47
CA LEU A 217 -7.12 24.77 -3.73
C LEU A 217 -6.31 25.98 -3.27
N ALA A 218 -6.82 27.19 -3.47
CA ALA A 218 -6.20 28.43 -3.01
C ALA A 218 -6.11 28.51 -1.47
N GLU A 219 -7.09 27.98 -0.75
CA GLU A 219 -7.09 27.94 0.72
C GLU A 219 -6.09 26.92 1.29
N LEU A 220 -5.86 25.81 0.57
CA LEU A 220 -4.96 24.73 0.99
C LEU A 220 -3.48 24.99 0.63
N LEU A 221 -3.20 25.96 -0.23
CA LEU A 221 -1.84 26.28 -0.67
C LEU A 221 -1.16 27.27 0.29
N PRO A 222 0.10 27.01 0.68
CA PRO A 222 0.91 28.02 1.37
C PRO A 222 1.07 29.29 0.52
N THR A 223 1.16 30.44 1.19
CA THR A 223 1.32 31.74 0.52
C THR A 223 2.51 31.73 -0.43
N GLY A 224 2.27 32.11 -1.70
CA GLY A 224 3.29 32.17 -2.74
C GLY A 224 3.48 30.86 -3.52
N PHE A 225 2.63 29.86 -3.34
CA PHE A 225 2.57 28.69 -4.21
C PHE A 225 1.32 28.75 -5.09
N GLY A 226 1.47 28.36 -6.36
CA GLY A 226 0.38 28.14 -7.30
C GLY A 226 0.14 26.64 -7.51
N ILE A 227 -1.09 26.28 -7.90
CA ILE A 227 -1.42 24.92 -8.32
C ILE A 227 -2.12 24.96 -9.66
N HIS A 228 -1.65 24.13 -10.58
CA HIS A 228 -2.35 23.88 -11.84
C HIS A 228 -2.89 22.46 -11.81
N HIS A 229 -4.20 22.32 -11.68
CA HIS A 229 -4.85 21.02 -11.67
C HIS A 229 -5.42 20.71 -13.05
N ARG A 230 -4.91 19.64 -13.68
CA ARG A 230 -5.38 19.12 -14.96
C ARG A 230 -6.33 17.96 -14.72
N ALA A 231 -7.62 18.18 -14.97
CA ALA A 231 -8.67 17.18 -14.90
C ALA A 231 -8.41 15.98 -15.83
N ARG A 232 -8.78 14.77 -15.38
CA ARG A 232 -8.91 13.61 -16.28
C ARG A 232 -10.24 13.67 -17.02
N THR A 233 -10.23 13.31 -18.30
CA THR A 233 -11.38 13.44 -19.22
C THR A 233 -12.58 12.56 -18.87
N ASN A 234 -12.37 11.39 -18.27
CA ASN A 234 -13.42 10.34 -18.24
C ASN A 234 -13.84 9.86 -16.84
N ARG A 235 -13.12 10.22 -15.76
CA ARG A 235 -13.47 9.93 -14.35
C ARG A 235 -12.81 10.95 -13.44
N GLY A 236 -13.49 11.35 -12.36
CA GLY A 236 -12.97 12.30 -11.37
C GLY A 236 -11.54 11.99 -10.90
N GLY A 237 -10.80 13.05 -10.57
CA GLY A 237 -9.36 13.06 -10.33
C GLY A 237 -8.59 13.79 -11.44
N GLY A 238 -7.30 14.01 -11.21
CA GLY A 238 -6.42 14.76 -12.12
C GLY A 238 -4.98 14.82 -11.61
N VAL A 239 -4.10 15.48 -12.36
CA VAL A 239 -2.72 15.77 -11.95
C VAL A 239 -2.67 17.21 -11.48
N ALA A 240 -2.23 17.43 -10.25
CA ALA A 240 -1.98 18.76 -9.71
C ALA A 240 -0.47 19.03 -9.74
N LEU A 241 -0.07 20.07 -10.47
CA LEU A 241 1.27 20.61 -10.45
C LEU A 241 1.32 21.75 -9.44
N VAL A 242 2.03 21.56 -8.33
CA VAL A 242 2.29 22.62 -7.36
C VAL A 242 3.60 23.29 -7.76
N PHE A 243 3.57 24.60 -7.93
CA PHE A 243 4.72 25.42 -8.29
C PHE A 243 4.78 26.65 -7.39
N LYS A 244 5.91 27.35 -7.41
CA LYS A 244 6.13 28.59 -6.66
C LYS A 244 6.27 29.74 -7.64
#